data_AF-A0A2W6AKS9-F1
#
_entry.id   AF-A0A2W6AKS9-F1
#
_cell.length_a   1.000
_cell.length_b   1.000
_cell.length_c   1.000
_cell.angle_alpha   90.00
_cell.angle_beta   90.00
_cell.angle_gamma   90.00
#
_symmetry.space_group_name_H-M   'P 1'
#
loop_
_entity.id
_entity.type
_entity.pdbx_description
1 polymer ?
#
loop_
_entity_poly.entity_id
_entity_poly.type
_entity_poly.pdbx_seq_one_letter_code
_entity_poly.pdbx_strand_id
1 'polypeptide(L)'
;MGEPQRRHAAGRRSQRHGLPVRDLWRSDLSGADVRSAILSESDLTGVAFLNSNLHGARLDRAHMDRVSWQNVVCPDGGKSSGDPEGCRVS
;
A
#
# COMPACT_ATOMS: atom_id res chain seq x y z
N MET A 1 -59.83 -0.75 13.90
CA MET A 1 -58.84 -1.84 14.01
C MET A 1 -57.82 -1.57 12.90
N GLY A 2 -56.69 -0.88 13.09
CA GLY A 2 -55.56 -1.10 14.03
C GLY A 2 -54.43 -1.73 13.19
N GLU A 3 -53.20 -1.25 13.06
CA GLU A 3 -52.38 -0.17 13.64
C GLU A 3 -51.24 0.13 12.63
N PRO A 4 -50.56 1.29 12.73
CA PRO A 4 -49.37 1.65 11.96
C PRO A 4 -48.08 1.56 12.80
N GLN A 5 -47.06 0.75 12.47
CA GLN A 5 -45.74 0.84 13.15
C GLN A 5 -44.56 0.41 12.25
N ARG A 6 -43.61 1.30 11.91
CA ARG A 6 -42.39 1.75 12.63
C ARG A 6 -41.11 1.07 12.11
N ARG A 7 -40.32 1.88 11.39
CA ARG A 7 -38.85 2.05 11.46
C ARG A 7 -38.04 0.86 12.03
N HIS A 8 -37.28 0.21 11.17
CA HIS A 8 -35.96 -0.37 11.48
C HIS A 8 -35.08 -0.07 10.23
N ALA A 9 -34.35 1.04 10.21
CA ALA A 9 -32.98 1.16 10.71
C ALA A 9 -32.02 0.12 10.10
N ALA A 10 -31.08 0.65 9.31
CA ALA A 10 -29.72 0.16 9.15
C ALA A 10 -29.53 -1.29 8.67
N GLY A 11 -29.73 -1.48 7.37
CA GLY A 11 -28.87 -2.36 6.60
C GLY A 11 -28.24 -1.53 5.50
N ARG A 12 -27.25 -0.69 5.82
CA ARG A 12 -26.28 -0.29 4.78
C ARG A 12 -25.74 -1.62 4.27
N ARG A 13 -26.25 -2.07 3.13
CA ARG A 13 -25.52 -2.99 2.27
C ARG A 13 -24.27 -2.20 1.96
N SER A 14 -23.25 -2.32 2.81
CA SER A 14 -21.90 -1.96 2.46
C SER A 14 -21.67 -2.77 1.22
N GLN A 15 -21.90 -2.09 0.10
CA GLN A 15 -21.52 -2.51 -1.23
C GLN A 15 -20.19 -3.20 -1.05
N ARG A 16 -20.01 -4.38 -1.67
CA ARG A 16 -18.73 -5.07 -1.73
C ARG A 16 -17.66 -4.07 -2.18
N HIS A 17 -17.13 -3.30 -1.24
CA HIS A 17 -15.94 -2.51 -1.39
C HIS A 17 -14.92 -3.60 -1.22
N GLY A 18 -14.43 -4.10 -2.36
CA GLY A 18 -13.10 -4.69 -2.36
C GLY A 18 -12.25 -3.80 -1.46
N LEU A 19 -11.61 -4.42 -0.48
CA LEU A 19 -10.72 -3.74 0.46
C LEU A 19 -9.94 -2.68 -0.33
N PRO A 20 -9.90 -1.42 0.13
CA PRO A 20 -9.37 -0.35 -0.68
C PRO A 20 -7.97 -0.77 -1.11
N VAL A 21 -7.79 -0.97 -2.41
CA VAL A 21 -6.47 -0.91 -3.03
C VAL A 21 -5.81 0.34 -2.47
N ARG A 22 -4.61 0.19 -1.91
CA ARG A 22 -3.94 1.31 -1.28
C ARG A 22 -3.39 2.18 -2.40
N ASP A 23 -4.21 3.14 -2.85
CA ASP A 23 -3.82 4.11 -3.86
C ASP A 23 -2.81 5.07 -3.23
N LEU A 24 -1.52 4.76 -3.38
CA LEU A 24 -0.42 5.58 -2.90
C LEU A 24 0.24 6.35 -4.06
N TRP A 25 -0.34 6.31 -5.26
CA TRP A 25 0.19 6.95 -6.47
C TRP A 25 0.84 8.32 -6.20
N ARG A 26 2.10 8.48 -6.60
CA ARG A 26 2.91 9.71 -6.43
C ARG A 26 2.99 10.27 -5.00
N SER A 27 2.73 9.45 -3.98
CA SER A 27 2.92 9.85 -2.59
C SER A 27 4.41 9.93 -2.26
N ASP A 28 4.74 10.85 -1.36
CA ASP A 28 6.06 10.90 -0.76
C ASP A 28 6.05 10.11 0.55
N LEU A 29 6.73 8.96 0.56
CA LEU A 29 6.90 8.09 1.73
C LEU A 29 8.35 8.10 2.20
N SER A 30 9.07 9.20 1.94
CA SER A 30 10.44 9.38 2.37
C SER A 30 10.57 9.35 3.89
N GLY A 31 11.47 8.53 4.41
CA GLY A 31 11.68 8.32 5.85
C GLY A 31 10.55 7.55 6.54
N ALA A 32 9.53 7.09 5.80
CA ALA A 32 8.45 6.31 6.37
C ALA A 32 8.96 4.93 6.84
N ASP A 33 8.49 4.52 8.02
CA ASP A 33 8.66 3.17 8.53
C ASP A 33 7.55 2.28 7.97
N VAL A 34 7.85 1.56 6.89
CA VAL A 34 6.95 0.66 6.17
C VAL A 34 7.33 -0.81 6.36
N ARG A 35 8.03 -1.12 7.45
CA ARG A 35 8.43 -2.49 7.79
C ARG A 35 7.23 -3.40 7.95
N SER A 36 7.27 -4.57 7.33
CA SER A 36 6.18 -5.56 7.36
C SER A 36 4.81 -5.03 6.88
N ALA A 37 4.80 -3.92 6.13
CA ALA A 37 3.57 -3.38 5.56
C ALA A 37 3.03 -4.32 4.48
N ILE A 38 1.71 -4.50 4.45
CA ILE A 38 1.03 -5.22 3.36
C ILE A 38 0.66 -4.20 2.29
N LEU A 39 1.44 -4.17 1.22
CA LEU A 39 1.29 -3.31 0.04
C LEU A 39 1.01 -4.15 -1.22
N SER A 40 0.65 -5.42 -1.04
CA SER A 40 0.26 -6.31 -2.13
C SER A 40 -0.89 -5.71 -2.92
N GLU A 41 -0.86 -5.85 -4.25
CA GLU A 41 -1.87 -5.31 -5.18
C GLU A 41 -2.10 -3.79 -5.10
N SER A 42 -1.22 -3.05 -4.43
CA SER A 42 -1.33 -1.60 -4.29
C SER A 42 -0.70 -0.88 -5.47
N ASP A 43 -1.27 0.26 -5.84
CA ASP A 43 -0.68 1.14 -6.85
C ASP A 43 0.31 2.10 -6.18
N LEU A 44 1.59 1.80 -6.36
CA LEU A 44 2.72 2.59 -5.88
C LEU A 44 3.32 3.44 -7.01
N THR A 45 2.68 3.54 -8.18
CA THR A 45 3.25 4.20 -9.36
C THR A 45 3.70 5.64 -9.04
N GLY A 46 4.96 5.93 -9.33
CA GLY A 46 5.58 7.24 -9.09
C GLY A 46 5.81 7.60 -7.62
N VAL A 47 5.65 6.68 -6.67
CA VAL A 47 5.94 6.90 -5.24
C VAL A 47 7.42 7.14 -5.01
N ALA A 48 7.74 7.99 -4.05
CA ALA A 48 9.11 8.18 -3.57
C ALA A 48 9.30 7.51 -2.21
N PHE A 49 10.11 6.46 -2.17
CA PHE A 49 10.66 5.86 -0.96
C PHE A 49 12.11 6.32 -0.83
N LEU A 50 12.37 7.47 -0.24
CA LEU A 50 13.74 7.91 0.07
C LEU A 50 14.03 7.63 1.55
N ASN A 51 15.13 6.95 1.89
CA ASN A 51 15.47 6.62 3.29
C ASN A 51 14.38 5.81 4.03
N SER A 52 13.52 5.09 3.31
CA SER A 52 12.41 4.32 3.88
C SER A 52 12.86 2.89 4.23
N ASN A 53 12.15 2.24 5.15
CA ASN A 53 12.43 0.85 5.52
C ASN A 53 11.27 -0.06 5.11
N LEU A 54 11.44 -0.87 4.07
CA LEU A 54 10.47 -1.85 3.57
C LEU A 54 10.79 -3.27 4.07
N HIS A 55 11.67 -3.46 5.04
CA HIS A 55 12.06 -4.79 5.51
C HIS A 55 10.83 -5.65 5.90
N GLY A 56 10.67 -6.80 5.25
CA GLY A 56 9.53 -7.70 5.41
C GLY A 56 8.20 -7.21 4.81
N ALA A 57 8.18 -6.08 4.11
CA ALA A 57 6.98 -5.58 3.44
C ALA A 57 6.56 -6.52 2.30
N ARG A 58 5.26 -6.73 2.15
CA ARG A 58 4.70 -7.54 1.08
C ARG A 58 4.34 -6.66 -0.10
N LEU A 59 5.02 -6.85 -1.23
CA LEU A 59 4.80 -6.12 -2.49
C LEU A 59 4.25 -7.03 -3.59
N ASP A 60 3.68 -8.18 -3.21
CA ASP A 60 3.11 -9.15 -4.15
C ASP A 60 2.10 -8.49 -5.08
N ARG A 61 2.33 -8.52 -6.40
CA ARG A 61 1.46 -7.89 -7.42
C ARG A 61 1.27 -6.37 -7.25
N ALA A 62 2.14 -5.67 -6.51
CA ALA A 62 2.10 -4.21 -6.43
C ALA A 62 2.56 -3.57 -7.75
N HIS A 63 1.90 -2.50 -8.19
CA HIS A 63 2.36 -1.72 -9.34
C HIS A 63 3.40 -0.71 -8.88
N MET A 64 4.63 -0.89 -9.36
CA MET A 64 5.81 -0.11 -8.94
C MET A 64 6.48 0.57 -10.15
N ASP A 65 5.68 1.07 -11.10
CA ASP A 65 6.20 1.81 -12.25
C ASP A 65 6.73 3.20 -11.82
N ARG A 66 7.92 3.58 -12.29
CA ARG A 66 8.59 4.87 -11.97
C ARG A 66 8.74 5.19 -10.48
N VAL A 67 8.84 4.18 -9.63
CA VAL A 67 9.02 4.40 -8.19
C VAL A 67 10.49 4.70 -7.90
N SER A 68 10.76 5.66 -7.03
CA SER A 68 12.11 6.03 -6.62
C SER A 68 12.44 5.39 -5.27
N TRP A 69 13.51 4.57 -5.23
CA TRP A 69 13.91 3.81 -4.03
C TRP A 69 15.37 4.13 -3.73
N GLN A 70 15.60 5.30 -3.14
CA GLN A 70 16.95 5.76 -2.81
C GLN A 70 17.23 5.55 -1.33
N ASN A 71 18.32 4.83 -1.03
CA ASN A 71 18.71 4.49 0.35
C ASN A 71 17.58 3.78 1.13
N VAL A 72 16.91 2.85 0.45
CA VAL A 72 15.78 2.09 1.01
C VAL A 72 16.26 0.73 1.48
N VAL A 73 15.69 0.22 2.58
CA VAL A 73 15.85 -1.18 2.96
C VAL A 73 14.80 -1.99 2.23
N CYS A 74 15.22 -2.90 1.37
CA CYS A 74 14.40 -3.80 0.57
C CYS A 74 13.63 -4.81 1.45
N PRO A 75 12.55 -5.41 0.92
CA PRO A 75 11.77 -6.43 1.64
C PRO A 75 12.57 -7.63 2.14
N ASP A 76 13.61 -8.01 1.40
CA ASP A 76 14.55 -9.09 1.73
C ASP A 76 15.61 -8.69 2.77
N GLY A 77 15.60 -7.42 3.21
CA GLY A 77 16.59 -6.84 4.10
C GLY A 77 17.86 -6.34 3.41
N GLY A 78 17.95 -6.46 2.07
CA GLY A 78 18.96 -5.76 1.27
C GLY A 78 18.81 -4.25 1.37
N LYS A 79 19.83 -3.49 0.99
CA LYS A 79 19.75 -2.02 0.89
C LYS A 79 19.92 -1.60 -0.56
N SER A 80 19.13 -0.64 -1.04
CA SER A 80 19.30 -0.07 -2.39
C SER A 80 20.51 0.86 -2.51
N SER A 81 21.35 0.95 -1.48
CA SER A 81 22.40 1.96 -1.29
C SER A 81 23.59 1.89 -2.26
N GLY A 82 23.45 1.29 -3.44
CA GLY A 82 24.51 1.21 -4.44
C GLY A 82 24.07 0.83 -5.85
N ASP A 83 22.91 0.17 -6.01
CA ASP A 83 22.45 -0.28 -7.32
C ASP A 83 21.38 0.66 -7.90
N PRO A 84 21.62 1.24 -9.09
CA PRO A 84 20.64 2.09 -9.77
C PRO A 84 19.38 1.32 -10.22
N GLU A 85 19.40 -0.01 -10.16
CA GLU A 85 18.25 -0.87 -10.49
C GLU A 85 17.23 -0.99 -9.34
N GLY A 86 17.51 -0.42 -8.16
CA GLY A 86 16.59 -0.45 -7.02
C GLY A 86 16.47 -1.85 -6.39
N CYS A 87 15.55 -2.00 -5.43
CA CYS A 87 15.32 -3.30 -4.79
C CYS A 87 14.79 -4.30 -5.80
N ARG A 88 15.58 -5.33 -6.09
CA ARG A 88 15.23 -6.41 -7.01
C ARG A 88 14.17 -7.33 -6.38
N VAL A 89 12.91 -6.91 -6.47
CA VAL A 89 11.78 -7.77 -6.14
C VAL A 89 11.73 -8.88 -7.20
N SER A 90 12.08 -10.11 -6.79
CA SER A 90 12.08 -11.29 -7.65
C SER A 90 10.70 -11.95 -7.68
#